data_AF-A0A2E2Q4A0-F1
#
_entry.id   AF-A0A2E2Q4A0-F1
#
_cell.length_a   1.000
_cell.length_b   1.000
_cell.length_c   1.000
_cell.angle_alpha   90.00
_cell.angle_beta   90.00
_cell.angle_gamma   90.00
#
_symmetry.space_group_name_H-M   'P 1'
#
loop_
_entity.id
_entity.type
_entity.pdbx_description
1 polymer ?
#
loop_
_entity_poly.entity_id
_entity_poly.type
_entity_poly.pdbx_seq_one_letter_code
_entity_poly.pdbx_strand_id
1 'polypeptide(L)'
;MDLWSAPLPPEVADLVLRPTGSLDQRGIEWADEIINESDWPLLPNLVPLMPVDEKSFACVVVSDLGGPVLPGEGAVVRWHLEVKEPKHQAALLDVDCRQYVDSVAQELHARERGLEIVLDEVGPAYQKAFLDNDKRPRDFIVRPVRIACQNVIVALAAFNQDSAFDGLGVVAWQTCEVPHVATNEANRALTALMLCDAFKSGGTMEIRFDRPARVMGLEREIQGHPEGVVPAALRRFGRTVGVDLGREDPKAISPAEARDLFRAVTPIPDDLRERVDFATKNEGIAPERLYFALMTGTWHPLELDFMLATTDRTASIVAGGAMWQDRPARQSEAEVCRAGLMASMLFSRLNNRDPAGDAGGVRVLEDNRQGIEWHIDPDSASVEFANLDPSAPLPWCSQAPAQRLRVFPRTVITREMLDLVRAAGPDDRAALLIPLDSRIEVPDDILVMRCPDRLADLDKAIEAKLLTSRISRG
;
A
#
# COMPACT_ATOMS: atom_id res chain seq x y z
N MET A 1 32.22 -14.36 2.48
CA MET A 1 32.68 -14.74 3.84
C MET A 1 33.50 -13.64 4.54
N ASP A 2 33.46 -12.38 4.07
CA ASP A 2 34.25 -11.29 4.67
C ASP A 2 33.60 -10.64 5.92
N LEU A 3 32.30 -10.86 6.14
CA LEU A 3 31.55 -10.24 7.24
C LEU A 3 32.14 -10.55 8.62
N TRP A 4 32.43 -11.83 8.90
CA TRP A 4 32.98 -12.26 10.19
C TRP A 4 34.48 -12.01 10.36
N SER A 5 35.17 -11.59 9.29
CA SER A 5 36.58 -11.19 9.34
C SER A 5 36.78 -9.68 9.58
N ALA A 6 35.75 -8.88 9.34
CA ALA A 6 35.79 -7.44 9.57
C ALA A 6 35.31 -7.09 11.00
N PRO A 7 35.81 -6.00 11.60
CA PRO A 7 35.25 -5.50 12.85
C PRO A 7 33.79 -5.09 12.64
N LEU A 8 32.90 -5.63 13.48
CA LEU A 8 31.47 -5.29 13.48
C LEU A 8 31.24 -3.94 14.18
N PRO A 9 30.20 -3.18 13.79
CA PRO A 9 29.78 -2.01 14.55
C PRO A 9 29.44 -2.39 16.01
N PRO A 10 29.80 -1.56 16.99
CA PRO A 10 29.61 -1.88 18.41
C PRO A 10 28.12 -2.09 18.76
N GLU A 11 27.20 -1.40 18.08
CA GLU A 11 25.76 -1.49 18.31
C GLU A 11 25.18 -2.88 18.00
N VAL A 12 25.83 -3.67 17.14
CA VAL A 12 25.36 -4.99 16.69
C VAL A 12 26.32 -6.12 17.05
N ALA A 13 27.41 -5.82 17.75
CA ALA A 13 28.47 -6.78 18.06
C ALA A 13 27.97 -8.02 18.83
N ASP A 14 26.97 -7.85 19.69
CA ASP A 14 26.35 -8.91 20.49
C ASP A 14 25.10 -9.51 19.83
N LEU A 15 24.67 -8.97 18.68
CA LEU A 15 23.50 -9.44 17.93
C LEU A 15 23.92 -10.35 16.77
N VAL A 16 25.04 -10.05 16.10
CA VAL A 16 25.55 -10.85 14.98
C VAL A 16 26.09 -12.18 15.50
N LEU A 17 25.47 -13.27 15.06
CA LEU A 17 25.84 -14.64 15.37
C LEU A 17 27.19 -14.98 14.74
N ARG A 18 28.06 -15.62 15.54
CA ARG A 18 29.42 -16.02 15.11
C ARG A 18 29.51 -17.53 14.87
N PRO A 19 30.35 -17.99 13.93
CA PRO A 19 30.55 -19.42 13.64
C PRO A 19 31.14 -20.23 14.80
N THR A 20 31.87 -19.59 15.71
CA THR A 20 32.52 -20.26 16.85
C THR A 20 32.08 -19.61 18.16
N GLY A 21 30.90 -20.01 18.65
CA GLY A 21 30.47 -19.76 20.03
C GLY A 21 30.41 -21.08 20.77
N SER A 22 30.73 -21.12 22.07
CA SER A 22 30.25 -22.22 22.92
C SER A 22 28.71 -22.20 22.93
N LEU A 23 28.01 -23.32 23.16
CA LEU A 23 26.53 -23.34 23.27
C LEU A 23 25.96 -22.28 24.25
N ASP A 24 26.75 -21.88 25.27
CA ASP A 24 26.39 -20.81 26.21
C ASP A 24 26.48 -19.38 25.63
N GLN A 25 27.11 -19.22 24.47
CA GLN A 25 27.18 -17.98 23.68
C GLN A 25 26.23 -18.16 22.49
N ARG A 26 25.29 -17.22 22.31
CA ARG A 26 24.34 -17.21 21.18
C ARG A 26 25.07 -17.12 19.83
N GLY A 27 25.59 -18.25 19.34
CA GLY A 27 26.31 -18.40 18.08
C GLY A 27 25.42 -18.99 16.98
N ILE A 28 26.01 -19.28 15.82
CA ILE A 28 25.28 -19.87 14.69
C ILE A 28 24.69 -21.24 15.06
N GLU A 29 25.47 -22.10 15.72
CA GLU A 29 25.03 -23.44 16.14
C GLU A 29 23.80 -23.41 17.05
N TRP A 30 23.74 -22.45 17.98
CA TRP A 30 22.59 -22.23 18.86
C TRP A 30 21.33 -21.81 18.08
N ALA A 31 21.49 -20.91 17.10
CA ALA A 31 20.36 -20.49 16.27
C ALA A 31 19.88 -21.63 15.36
N ASP A 32 20.79 -22.43 14.80
CA ASP A 32 20.46 -23.61 14.01
C ASP A 32 19.67 -24.64 14.83
N GLU A 33 20.06 -24.88 16.09
CA GLU A 33 19.34 -25.78 17.00
C GLU A 33 17.90 -25.28 17.22
N ILE A 34 17.72 -24.01 17.61
CA ILE A 34 16.40 -23.42 17.83
C ILE A 34 15.53 -23.46 16.58
N ILE A 35 16.09 -23.13 15.41
CA ILE A 35 15.33 -23.10 14.16
C ILE A 35 14.91 -24.52 13.77
N ASN A 36 15.78 -25.51 13.94
CA ASN A 36 15.49 -26.89 13.58
C ASN A 36 14.53 -27.59 14.56
N GLU A 37 14.37 -27.06 15.78
CA GLU A 37 13.32 -27.47 16.71
C GLU A 37 11.93 -26.88 16.37
N SER A 38 11.87 -25.89 15.49
CA SER A 38 10.62 -25.26 15.07
C SER A 38 9.86 -26.06 14.01
N ASP A 39 8.63 -25.63 13.71
CA ASP A 39 7.84 -26.20 12.60
C ASP A 39 8.50 -25.97 11.22
N TRP A 40 9.54 -25.12 11.16
CA TRP A 40 10.22 -24.68 9.94
C TRP A 40 11.73 -24.92 10.03
N PRO A 41 12.20 -26.16 9.76
CA PRO A 41 13.62 -26.47 9.77
C PRO A 41 14.37 -25.62 8.75
N LEU A 42 15.59 -25.21 9.09
CA LEU A 42 16.36 -24.27 8.28
C LEU A 42 16.71 -24.90 6.92
N LEU A 43 16.56 -24.13 5.85
CA LEU A 43 16.97 -24.59 4.54
C LEU A 43 18.51 -24.66 4.45
N PRO A 44 19.09 -25.64 3.72
CA PRO A 44 20.55 -25.83 3.66
C PRO A 44 21.34 -24.63 3.12
N ASN A 45 20.69 -23.78 2.33
CA ASN A 45 21.27 -22.59 1.71
C ASN A 45 21.06 -21.31 2.53
N LEU A 46 20.65 -21.43 3.79
CA LEU A 46 20.46 -20.31 4.71
C LEU A 46 21.40 -20.44 5.90
N VAL A 47 21.99 -19.32 6.31
CA VAL A 47 22.83 -19.24 7.51
C VAL A 47 22.26 -18.16 8.45
N PRO A 48 21.94 -18.46 9.71
CA PRO A 48 21.46 -17.46 10.66
C PRO A 48 22.49 -16.35 10.89
N LEU A 49 22.01 -15.11 10.89
CA LEU A 49 22.82 -13.91 11.02
C LEU A 49 22.62 -13.22 12.37
N MET A 50 21.38 -12.93 12.76
CA MET A 50 21.02 -12.29 14.03
C MET A 50 19.53 -12.46 14.32
N PRO A 51 19.07 -12.36 15.59
CA PRO A 51 17.64 -12.28 15.89
C PRO A 51 17.04 -10.99 15.33
N VAL A 52 15.83 -11.09 14.78
CA VAL A 52 15.03 -9.92 14.34
C VAL A 52 14.06 -9.52 15.43
N ASP A 53 13.44 -10.51 16.05
CA ASP A 53 12.55 -10.40 17.21
C ASP A 53 12.63 -11.70 18.04
N GLU A 54 11.71 -11.88 18.98
CA GLU A 54 11.67 -13.08 19.84
C GLU A 54 11.29 -14.38 19.11
N LYS A 55 10.81 -14.31 17.85
CA LYS A 55 10.25 -15.44 17.11
C LYS A 55 10.77 -15.58 15.68
N SER A 56 11.85 -14.88 15.33
CA SER A 56 12.43 -14.92 13.99
C SER A 56 13.90 -14.50 13.95
N PHE A 57 14.60 -15.04 12.96
CA PHE A 57 15.99 -14.76 12.67
C PHE A 57 16.12 -14.10 11.29
N ALA A 58 17.10 -13.22 11.15
CA ALA A 58 17.63 -12.83 9.86
C ALA A 58 18.59 -13.94 9.41
N CYS A 59 18.44 -14.42 8.18
CA CYS A 59 19.27 -15.47 7.59
C CYS A 59 19.86 -14.98 6.27
N VAL A 60 21.13 -15.29 6.01
CA VAL A 60 21.79 -14.96 4.75
C VAL A 60 21.62 -16.12 3.77
N VAL A 61 21.26 -15.80 2.53
CA VAL A 61 21.26 -16.76 1.42
C VAL A 61 22.70 -17.01 0.97
N VAL A 62 23.13 -18.27 1.01
CA VAL A 62 24.49 -18.69 0.64
C VAL A 62 24.46 -19.77 -0.43
N SER A 63 25.43 -19.73 -1.33
CA SER A 63 25.65 -20.78 -2.35
C SER A 63 26.69 -21.79 -1.85
N ASP A 64 26.58 -23.03 -2.33
CA ASP A 64 27.58 -24.06 -2.04
C ASP A 64 28.96 -23.66 -2.59
N LEU A 65 30.01 -24.02 -1.86
CA LEU A 65 31.38 -23.74 -2.26
C LEU A 65 31.71 -24.46 -3.59
N GLY A 66 31.91 -23.70 -4.66
CA GLY A 66 32.18 -24.23 -6.01
C GLY A 66 30.93 -24.71 -6.76
N GLY A 67 29.74 -24.52 -6.19
CA GLY A 67 28.46 -24.72 -6.85
C GLY A 67 28.02 -23.51 -7.70
N PRO A 68 26.87 -23.60 -8.40
CA PRO A 68 26.29 -22.44 -9.06
C PRO A 68 25.82 -21.41 -8.04
N VAL A 69 26.01 -20.13 -8.38
CA VAL A 69 25.49 -18.99 -7.59
C VAL A 69 23.97 -19.06 -7.56
N LEU A 70 23.40 -19.12 -6.36
CA LEU A 70 21.96 -19.10 -6.16
C LEU A 70 21.40 -17.69 -6.44
N PRO A 71 20.17 -17.59 -6.97
CA PRO A 71 19.45 -16.32 -7.01
C PRO A 71 19.36 -15.70 -5.62
N GLY A 72 19.81 -14.46 -5.49
CA GLY A 72 19.79 -13.74 -4.21
C GLY A 72 20.91 -14.13 -3.24
N GLU A 73 22.00 -14.78 -3.69
CA GLU A 73 23.20 -14.96 -2.85
C GLU A 73 23.62 -13.63 -2.20
N GLY A 74 23.85 -13.65 -0.89
CA GLY A 74 24.19 -12.47 -0.08
C GLY A 74 22.98 -11.68 0.43
N ALA A 75 21.77 -11.94 -0.07
CA ALA A 75 20.54 -11.33 0.46
C ALA A 75 20.24 -11.85 1.87
N VAL A 76 19.52 -11.01 2.63
CA VAL A 76 19.07 -11.33 3.99
C VAL A 76 17.57 -11.53 3.96
N VAL A 77 17.11 -12.67 4.45
CA VAL A 77 15.70 -13.05 4.54
C VAL A 77 15.29 -13.28 5.99
N ARG A 78 14.02 -13.08 6.30
CA ARG A 78 13.45 -13.38 7.61
C ARG A 78 12.99 -14.82 7.66
N TRP A 79 13.48 -15.56 8.64
CA TRP A 79 13.09 -16.94 8.94
C TRP A 79 12.28 -16.95 10.24
N HIS A 80 10.98 -17.19 10.16
CA HIS A 80 10.09 -17.28 11.31
C HIS A 80 10.12 -18.68 11.92
N LEU A 81 9.97 -18.75 13.24
CA LEU A 81 9.87 -20.01 13.99
C LEU A 81 8.45 -20.58 14.01
N GLU A 82 7.42 -19.72 13.95
CA GLU A 82 6.02 -20.13 14.20
C GLU A 82 5.04 -19.62 13.12
N VAL A 83 5.51 -19.37 11.89
CA VAL A 83 4.63 -18.84 10.84
C VAL A 83 3.62 -19.90 10.38
N LYS A 84 2.34 -19.52 10.23
CA LYS A 84 1.30 -20.47 9.80
C LYS A 84 1.26 -20.67 8.28
N GLU A 85 1.56 -19.62 7.52
CA GLU A 85 1.47 -19.63 6.07
C GLU A 85 2.87 -19.64 5.44
N PRO A 86 3.21 -20.65 4.62
CA PRO A 86 4.54 -20.77 4.02
C PRO A 86 4.96 -19.55 3.19
N LYS A 87 3.99 -18.81 2.61
CA LYS A 87 4.24 -17.63 1.77
C LYS A 87 4.91 -16.47 2.51
N HIS A 88 4.88 -16.47 3.84
CA HIS A 88 5.50 -15.44 4.67
C HIS A 88 6.91 -15.82 5.11
N GLN A 89 7.36 -17.04 4.82
CA GLN A 89 8.71 -17.47 5.14
C GLN A 89 9.73 -16.98 4.12
N ALA A 90 10.97 -16.76 4.58
CA ALA A 90 12.07 -16.27 3.75
C ALA A 90 11.77 -14.94 3.05
N ALA A 91 10.95 -14.09 3.68
CA ALA A 91 10.66 -12.75 3.17
C ALA A 91 11.92 -11.87 3.21
N LEU A 92 12.14 -11.07 2.17
CA LEU A 92 13.35 -10.27 2.01
C LEU A 92 13.44 -9.14 3.06
N LEU A 93 14.52 -9.14 3.85
CA LEU A 93 14.89 -8.07 4.78
C LEU A 93 15.85 -7.07 4.15
N ASP A 94 16.79 -7.55 3.34
CA ASP A 94 17.76 -6.74 2.61
C ASP A 94 18.37 -7.52 1.44
N VAL A 95 18.99 -6.82 0.50
CA VAL A 95 19.63 -7.41 -0.68
C VAL A 95 21.10 -7.74 -0.46
N ASP A 96 21.72 -7.22 0.61
CA ASP A 96 23.13 -7.44 0.94
C ASP A 96 23.35 -7.57 2.45
N CYS A 97 24.05 -8.62 2.86
CA CYS A 97 24.31 -8.94 4.26
C CYS A 97 25.10 -7.88 5.03
N ARG A 98 26.06 -7.20 4.39
CA ARG A 98 26.88 -6.19 5.05
C ARG A 98 26.10 -4.89 5.19
N GLN A 99 25.38 -4.50 4.14
CA GLN A 99 24.48 -3.36 4.19
C GLN A 99 23.38 -3.54 5.23
N TYR A 100 22.88 -4.78 5.41
CA TYR A 100 21.91 -5.09 6.46
C TYR A 100 22.49 -4.81 7.86
N VAL A 101 23.66 -5.37 8.17
CA VAL A 101 24.34 -5.20 9.47
C VAL A 101 24.63 -3.72 9.74
N ASP A 102 25.17 -3.00 8.76
CA ASP A 102 25.47 -1.57 8.88
C ASP A 102 24.18 -0.74 9.07
N SER A 103 23.10 -1.10 8.38
CA SER A 103 21.81 -0.41 8.51
C SER A 103 21.16 -0.64 9.88
N VAL A 104 21.24 -1.88 10.41
CA VAL A 104 20.75 -2.19 11.77
C VAL A 104 21.55 -1.44 12.82
N ALA A 105 22.88 -1.34 12.67
CA ALA A 105 23.71 -0.59 13.61
C ALA A 105 23.35 0.90 13.64
N GLN A 106 23.17 1.53 12.48
CA GLN A 106 22.77 2.93 12.37
C GLN A 106 21.38 3.18 12.98
N GLU A 107 20.43 2.27 12.72
CA GLU A 107 19.10 2.33 13.31
C GLU A 107 19.15 2.23 14.84
N LEU A 108 19.90 1.27 15.39
CA LEU A 108 20.06 1.08 16.84
C LEU A 108 20.72 2.28 17.51
N HIS A 109 21.74 2.87 16.86
CA HIS A 109 22.41 4.07 17.36
C HIS A 109 21.43 5.26 17.49
N ALA A 110 20.54 5.42 16.52
CA ALA A 110 19.57 6.53 16.48
C ALA A 110 18.28 6.26 17.29
N ARG A 111 18.02 5.01 17.67
CA ARG A 111 16.71 4.55 18.18
C ARG A 111 16.24 5.29 19.43
N GLU A 112 17.09 5.36 20.46
CA GLU A 112 16.73 5.99 21.73
C GLU A 112 16.31 7.45 21.50
N ARG A 113 17.15 8.21 20.80
CA ARG A 113 16.85 9.62 20.51
C ARG A 113 15.61 9.77 19.62
N GLY A 114 15.42 8.90 18.63
CA GLY A 114 14.24 8.93 17.76
C GLY A 114 12.94 8.68 18.53
N LEU A 115 12.97 7.75 19.49
CA LEU A 115 11.83 7.46 20.37
C LEU A 115 11.54 8.64 21.31
N GLU A 116 12.55 9.23 21.96
CA GLU A 116 12.39 10.43 22.79
C GLU A 116 11.73 11.58 22.02
N ILE A 117 12.19 11.84 20.78
CA ILE A 117 11.62 12.90 19.95
C ILE A 117 10.12 12.69 19.74
N VAL A 118 9.66 11.48 19.44
CA VAL A 118 8.24 11.23 19.17
C VAL A 118 7.41 11.14 20.45
N LEU A 119 7.87 10.36 21.43
CA LEU A 119 7.09 9.98 22.60
C LEU A 119 7.13 11.02 23.72
N ASP A 120 8.26 11.69 23.91
CA ASP A 120 8.46 12.60 25.05
C ASP A 120 8.44 14.08 24.64
N GLU A 121 8.71 14.39 23.37
CA GLU A 121 8.74 15.78 22.86
C GLU A 121 7.54 16.10 21.97
N VAL A 122 7.50 15.58 20.74
CA VAL A 122 6.51 15.96 19.72
C VAL A 122 5.11 15.53 20.13
N GLY A 123 4.93 14.28 20.58
CA GLY A 123 3.64 13.74 20.99
C GLY A 123 2.94 14.56 22.10
N PRO A 124 3.58 14.74 23.26
CA PRO A 124 3.01 15.52 24.36
C PRO A 124 2.78 17.00 23.99
N ALA A 125 3.70 17.62 23.26
CA ALA A 125 3.56 18.99 22.81
C ALA A 125 2.35 19.15 21.87
N TYR A 126 2.19 18.22 20.93
CA TYR A 126 1.07 18.19 19.99
C TYR A 126 -0.27 17.95 20.70
N GLN A 127 -0.34 17.01 21.65
CA GLN A 127 -1.53 16.75 22.46
C GLN A 127 -1.99 18.03 23.18
N LYS A 128 -1.07 18.68 23.90
CA LYS A 128 -1.36 19.90 24.67
C LYS A 128 -1.76 21.08 23.79
N ALA A 129 -1.11 21.24 22.63
CA ALA A 129 -1.35 22.38 21.76
C ALA A 129 -2.65 22.24 20.96
N PHE A 130 -2.95 21.04 20.46
CA PHE A 130 -4.01 20.82 19.47
C PHE A 130 -5.15 19.96 20.00
N LEU A 131 -4.86 18.76 20.53
CA LEU A 131 -5.90 17.80 20.88
C LEU A 131 -6.68 18.21 22.13
N ASP A 132 -6.00 18.65 23.19
CA ASP A 132 -6.67 19.10 24.44
C ASP A 132 -7.52 20.36 24.25
N ASN A 133 -7.25 21.12 23.17
CA ASN A 133 -7.94 22.37 22.85
C ASN A 133 -8.92 22.25 21.67
N ASP A 134 -9.13 21.04 21.14
CA ASP A 134 -9.95 20.78 19.94
C ASP A 134 -9.59 21.68 18.74
N LYS A 135 -8.28 21.92 18.55
CA LYS A 135 -7.75 22.73 17.45
C LYS A 135 -7.24 21.84 16.34
N ARG A 136 -7.75 22.07 15.13
CA ARG A 136 -7.23 21.41 13.93
C ARG A 136 -5.84 21.96 13.57
N PRO A 137 -4.79 21.11 13.48
CA PRO A 137 -3.46 21.54 13.06
C PRO A 137 -3.47 21.98 11.59
N ARG A 138 -2.51 22.83 11.23
CA ARG A 138 -2.19 23.14 9.83
C ARG A 138 -1.07 22.22 9.34
N ASP A 139 -0.90 22.09 8.03
CA ASP A 139 0.01 21.10 7.43
C ASP A 139 1.50 21.34 7.76
N PHE A 140 1.89 22.59 8.01
CA PHE A 140 3.25 22.98 8.42
C PHE A 140 3.58 22.68 9.90
N ILE A 141 2.62 22.18 10.67
CA ILE A 141 2.85 21.75 12.06
C ILE A 141 3.50 20.36 12.05
N VAL A 142 4.53 20.17 12.86
CA VAL A 142 5.15 18.86 13.13
C VAL A 142 4.11 17.95 13.76
N ARG A 143 3.69 16.94 13.01
CA ARG A 143 2.64 15.99 13.40
C ARG A 143 3.28 14.67 13.82
N PRO A 144 2.99 14.15 15.03
CA PRO A 144 3.37 12.80 15.38
C PRO A 144 2.47 11.81 14.63
N VAL A 145 3.09 10.80 14.01
CA VAL A 145 2.42 9.70 13.33
C VAL A 145 2.73 8.41 14.08
N ARG A 146 1.67 7.63 14.31
CA ARG A 146 1.77 6.32 14.96
C ARG A 146 0.97 5.31 14.15
N ILE A 147 1.63 4.26 13.70
CA ILE A 147 1.00 3.12 13.04
C ILE A 147 1.00 1.94 14.01
N ALA A 148 -0.18 1.38 14.21
CA ALA A 148 -0.37 0.19 15.03
C ALA A 148 -1.07 -0.89 14.22
N CYS A 149 -0.61 -2.13 14.37
CA CYS A 149 -1.32 -3.30 13.92
C CYS A 149 -1.88 -4.01 15.15
N GLN A 150 -3.20 -4.14 15.23
CA GLN A 150 -3.91 -4.65 16.41
C GLN A 150 -3.49 -3.90 17.70
N ASN A 151 -2.74 -4.57 18.59
CA ASN A 151 -2.31 -4.05 19.88
C ASN A 151 -0.83 -3.66 19.92
N VAL A 152 -0.13 -3.63 18.78
CA VAL A 152 1.31 -3.36 18.71
C VAL A 152 1.59 -2.13 17.84
N ILE A 153 2.38 -1.20 18.37
CA ILE A 153 2.91 -0.07 17.60
C ILE A 153 4.07 -0.58 16.77
N VAL A 154 3.94 -0.46 15.45
CA VAL A 154 4.94 -0.96 14.49
C VAL A 154 5.76 0.16 13.86
N ALA A 155 5.22 1.39 13.84
CA ALA A 155 5.95 2.55 13.35
C ALA A 155 5.55 3.85 14.08
N LEU A 156 6.54 4.73 14.22
CA LEU A 156 6.47 6.06 14.79
C LEU A 156 7.24 7.03 13.89
N ALA A 157 6.67 8.19 13.62
CA ALA A 157 7.38 9.26 12.92
C ALA A 157 6.91 10.63 13.38
N ALA A 158 7.65 11.66 12.98
CA ALA A 158 7.21 13.04 13.08
C ALA A 158 7.71 13.83 11.87
N PHE A 159 6.78 14.49 11.18
CA PHE A 159 7.09 15.29 10.00
C PHE A 159 6.09 16.42 9.78
N ASN A 160 6.48 17.38 8.94
CA ASN A 160 5.71 18.57 8.58
C ASN A 160 5.98 18.99 7.14
N GLN A 161 5.04 19.75 6.57
CA GLN A 161 5.36 20.56 5.39
C GLN A 161 6.32 21.69 5.78
N ASP A 162 7.37 21.87 4.98
CA ASP A 162 8.32 22.96 5.11
C ASP A 162 8.28 23.82 3.84
N SER A 163 7.75 25.04 3.98
CA SER A 163 7.62 26.01 2.89
C SER A 163 8.92 26.64 2.44
N ALA A 164 10.02 26.49 3.18
CA ALA A 164 11.32 27.05 2.80
C ALA A 164 11.92 26.35 1.56
N PHE A 165 11.64 25.06 1.38
CA PHE A 165 12.03 24.29 0.19
C PHE A 165 10.85 23.62 -0.51
N ASP A 166 9.63 23.86 -0.03
CA ASP A 166 8.39 23.35 -0.60
C ASP A 166 8.32 21.81 -0.63
N GLY A 167 8.63 21.17 0.52
CA GLY A 167 8.60 19.71 0.67
C GLY A 167 8.28 19.27 2.10
N LEU A 168 8.62 18.03 2.46
CA LEU A 168 8.43 17.50 3.83
C LEU A 168 9.74 17.48 4.62
N GLY A 169 9.73 18.04 5.83
CA GLY A 169 10.77 17.83 6.83
C GLY A 169 10.41 16.68 7.75
N VAL A 170 11.34 15.74 7.96
CA VAL A 170 11.18 14.59 8.87
C VAL A 170 12.17 14.70 10.02
N VAL A 171 11.66 14.73 11.24
CA VAL A 171 12.49 14.86 12.45
C VAL A 171 12.61 13.57 13.26
N ALA A 172 11.77 12.57 12.99
CA ALA A 172 11.90 11.25 13.57
C ALA A 172 11.27 10.19 12.65
N TRP A 173 11.91 9.03 12.58
CA TRP A 173 11.46 7.84 11.87
C TRP A 173 11.90 6.60 12.64
N GLN A 174 10.96 5.82 13.14
CA GLN A 174 11.23 4.62 13.91
C GLN A 174 10.25 3.53 13.48
N THR A 175 10.79 2.36 13.13
CA THR A 175 10.01 1.19 12.71
C THR A 175 10.53 -0.03 13.42
N CYS A 176 9.68 -1.04 13.61
CA CYS A 176 10.13 -2.34 14.08
C CYS A 176 9.49 -3.46 13.28
N GLU A 177 10.22 -4.57 13.18
CA GLU A 177 9.68 -5.84 12.72
C GLU A 177 8.96 -6.52 13.88
N VAL A 178 7.76 -7.07 13.63
CA VAL A 178 6.99 -7.80 14.64
C VAL A 178 6.56 -9.17 14.09
N PRO A 179 6.42 -10.23 14.91
CA PRO A 179 6.24 -11.59 14.41
C PRO A 179 4.97 -11.83 13.58
N HIS A 180 3.90 -11.10 13.86
CA HIS A 180 2.56 -11.29 13.30
C HIS A 180 2.24 -10.32 12.15
N VAL A 181 3.21 -9.53 11.71
CA VAL A 181 3.08 -8.58 10.60
C VAL A 181 4.10 -8.97 9.53
N ALA A 182 3.71 -8.81 8.27
CA ALA A 182 4.60 -9.06 7.14
C ALA A 182 5.90 -8.25 7.25
N THR A 183 7.00 -8.83 6.76
CA THR A 183 8.32 -8.21 6.78
C THR A 183 8.30 -6.85 6.06
N ASN A 184 8.95 -5.83 6.64
CA ASN A 184 9.01 -4.46 6.14
C ASN A 184 7.67 -3.69 6.07
N GLU A 185 6.55 -4.28 6.50
CA GLU A 185 5.23 -3.66 6.37
C GLU A 185 5.10 -2.35 7.17
N ALA A 186 5.80 -2.26 8.30
CA ALA A 186 5.88 -1.04 9.09
C ALA A 186 6.52 0.12 8.29
N ASN A 187 7.62 -0.16 7.59
CA ASN A 187 8.26 0.81 6.70
C ASN A 187 7.34 1.13 5.52
N ARG A 188 6.78 0.12 4.85
CA ARG A 188 5.86 0.31 3.72
C ARG A 188 4.70 1.23 4.07
N ALA A 189 4.02 0.96 5.18
CA ALA A 189 2.86 1.72 5.63
C ALA A 189 3.22 3.16 6.04
N LEU A 190 4.35 3.35 6.73
CA LEU A 190 4.79 4.70 7.13
C LEU A 190 5.25 5.52 5.92
N THR A 191 5.96 4.89 4.98
CA THR A 191 6.40 5.48 3.71
C THR A 191 5.21 5.90 2.86
N ALA A 192 4.22 5.03 2.73
CA ALA A 192 2.96 5.33 2.06
C ALA A 192 2.30 6.59 2.62
N LEU A 193 2.17 6.68 3.95
CA LEU A 193 1.54 7.82 4.61
C LEU A 193 2.34 9.11 4.39
N MET A 194 3.66 9.04 4.52
CA MET A 194 4.57 10.17 4.26
C MET A 194 4.45 10.67 2.81
N LEU A 195 4.48 9.78 1.82
CA LEU A 195 4.38 10.14 0.40
C LEU A 195 3.00 10.71 0.05
N CYS A 196 1.93 10.17 0.65
CA CYS A 196 0.60 10.76 0.53
C CYS A 196 0.54 12.18 1.12
N ASP A 197 1.17 12.45 2.27
CA ASP A 197 1.19 13.80 2.85
C ASP A 197 2.07 14.74 2.04
N ALA A 198 3.19 14.26 1.47
CA ALA A 198 4.06 15.02 0.58
C ALA A 198 3.29 15.48 -0.67
N PHE A 199 2.58 14.54 -1.31
CA PHE A 199 1.79 14.82 -2.50
C PHE A 199 0.62 15.75 -2.20
N LYS A 200 -0.12 15.46 -1.12
CA LYS A 200 -1.28 16.27 -0.72
C LYS A 200 -0.90 17.70 -0.36
N SER A 201 0.28 17.90 0.21
CA SER A 201 0.77 19.24 0.57
C SER A 201 1.05 20.11 -0.67
N GLY A 202 1.13 19.52 -1.87
CA GLY A 202 1.26 20.23 -3.14
C GLY A 202 2.65 20.81 -3.41
N GLY A 203 3.67 20.30 -2.71
CA GLY A 203 5.07 20.68 -2.91
C GLY A 203 5.78 19.81 -3.95
N THR A 204 7.11 19.83 -3.92
CA THR A 204 7.99 19.16 -4.90
C THR A 204 8.07 17.64 -4.75
N MET A 205 7.41 17.05 -3.74
CA MET A 205 7.65 15.67 -3.25
C MET A 205 9.04 15.44 -2.64
N GLU A 206 9.87 16.47 -2.51
CA GLU A 206 11.16 16.35 -1.82
C GLU A 206 10.96 16.14 -0.32
N ILE A 207 11.73 15.22 0.26
CA ILE A 207 11.64 14.87 1.68
C ILE A 207 13.03 14.97 2.29
N ARG A 208 13.19 15.75 3.37
CA ARG A 208 14.49 16.01 4.00
C ARG A 208 14.51 15.55 5.45
N PHE A 209 15.66 15.02 5.86
CA PHE A 209 15.89 14.47 7.20
C PHE A 209 16.90 15.31 8.01
N ASP A 210 17.44 16.37 7.44
CA ASP A 210 18.47 17.24 8.04
C ASP A 210 17.95 18.63 8.41
N ARG A 211 16.64 18.86 8.28
CA ARG A 211 16.03 20.17 8.49
C ARG A 211 15.60 20.34 9.95
N PRO A 212 15.94 21.49 10.57
CA PRO A 212 15.45 21.77 11.89
C PRO A 212 13.94 22.08 11.83
N ALA A 213 13.20 21.67 12.87
CA ALA A 213 11.77 21.92 12.98
C ALA A 213 11.39 22.47 14.35
N ARG A 214 10.61 23.54 14.33
CA ARG A 214 10.05 24.16 15.52
C ARG A 214 8.72 23.50 15.90
N VAL A 215 8.70 22.86 17.07
CA VAL A 215 7.49 22.23 17.62
C VAL A 215 6.76 23.21 18.52
N MET A 216 5.47 23.43 18.28
CA MET A 216 4.65 24.29 19.14
C MET A 216 4.54 23.68 20.54
N GLY A 217 4.94 24.43 21.56
CA GLY A 217 4.95 23.96 22.95
C GLY A 217 6.29 23.39 23.42
N LEU A 218 7.27 23.29 22.53
CA LEU A 218 8.66 22.98 22.86
C LEU A 218 9.50 24.27 22.83
N GLU A 219 10.35 24.47 23.84
CA GLU A 219 11.24 25.65 23.89
C GLU A 219 12.44 25.52 22.93
N ARG A 220 12.91 24.29 22.71
CA ARG A 220 14.02 23.99 21.81
C ARG A 220 13.54 23.63 20.40
N GLU A 221 14.43 23.77 19.44
CA GLU A 221 14.24 23.31 18.07
C GLU A 221 14.83 21.91 17.90
N ILE A 222 14.11 21.01 17.23
CA ILE A 222 14.64 19.69 16.87
C ILE A 222 15.48 19.89 15.61
N GLN A 223 16.73 19.43 15.61
CA GLN A 223 17.70 19.74 14.55
C GLN A 223 17.50 18.95 13.24
N GLY A 224 16.61 17.95 13.25
CA GLY A 224 16.39 16.99 12.16
C GLY A 224 16.28 15.58 12.70
N HIS A 225 16.22 14.59 11.81
CA HIS A 225 16.28 13.18 12.17
C HIS A 225 17.62 12.88 12.88
N PRO A 226 17.66 12.01 13.92
CA PRO A 226 18.90 11.70 14.64
C PRO A 226 20.04 11.16 13.76
N GLU A 227 19.71 10.42 12.68
CA GLU A 227 20.73 9.97 11.71
C GLU A 227 21.25 11.11 10.83
N GLY A 228 20.51 12.23 10.69
CA GLY A 228 20.85 13.35 9.80
C GLY A 228 20.86 13.02 8.31
N VAL A 229 20.50 11.79 7.95
CA VAL A 229 20.41 11.21 6.61
C VAL A 229 19.08 10.47 6.46
N VAL A 230 18.76 10.01 5.24
CA VAL A 230 17.62 9.10 5.01
C VAL A 230 17.77 7.89 5.95
N PRO A 231 16.77 7.61 6.82
CA PRO A 231 16.87 6.61 7.87
C PRO A 231 17.31 5.25 7.34
N ALA A 232 18.20 4.58 8.05
CA ALA A 232 18.77 3.31 7.63
C ALA A 232 17.69 2.24 7.38
N ALA A 233 16.65 2.20 8.22
CA ALA A 233 15.49 1.32 8.03
C ALA A 233 14.73 1.60 6.73
N LEU A 234 14.57 2.88 6.37
CA LEU A 234 13.91 3.30 5.13
C LEU A 234 14.77 3.00 3.90
N ARG A 235 16.09 3.24 3.96
CA ARG A 235 17.02 2.84 2.88
C ARG A 235 17.05 1.33 2.67
N ARG A 236 17.04 0.56 3.76
CA ARG A 236 16.94 -0.91 3.73
C ARG A 236 15.65 -1.34 3.02
N PHE A 237 14.50 -0.79 3.40
CA PHE A 237 13.25 -1.04 2.71
C PHE A 237 13.29 -0.62 1.23
N GLY A 238 13.86 0.55 0.91
CA GLY A 238 14.06 0.99 -0.47
C GLY A 238 14.77 -0.07 -1.32
N ARG A 239 15.89 -0.62 -0.81
CA ARG A 239 16.63 -1.68 -1.50
C ARG A 239 15.79 -2.93 -1.75
N THR A 240 14.95 -3.36 -0.79
CA THR A 240 14.12 -4.56 -0.96
C THR A 240 13.05 -4.39 -2.04
N VAL A 241 12.67 -3.15 -2.36
CA VAL A 241 11.74 -2.82 -3.45
C VAL A 241 12.43 -2.26 -4.70
N GLY A 242 13.77 -2.31 -4.77
CA GLY A 242 14.55 -1.90 -5.93
C GLY A 242 14.74 -0.38 -6.10
N VAL A 243 14.58 0.40 -5.02
CA VAL A 243 14.73 1.86 -5.01
C VAL A 243 15.90 2.27 -4.12
N ASP A 244 16.94 2.87 -4.70
CA ASP A 244 18.09 3.39 -3.96
C ASP A 244 17.80 4.81 -3.45
N LEU A 245 17.62 4.96 -2.13
CA LEU A 245 17.19 6.21 -1.49
C LEU A 245 18.37 7.01 -0.95
N GLY A 246 18.34 8.33 -1.15
CA GLY A 246 19.44 9.21 -0.75
C GLY A 246 20.68 9.07 -1.64
N ARG A 247 20.48 8.64 -2.89
CA ARG A 247 21.55 8.46 -3.87
C ARG A 247 22.05 9.82 -4.37
N GLU A 248 21.13 10.75 -4.60
CA GLU A 248 21.45 12.11 -5.04
C GLU A 248 21.96 12.98 -3.88
N ASP A 249 21.30 12.91 -2.73
CA ASP A 249 21.70 13.56 -1.49
C ASP A 249 21.40 12.61 -0.32
N PRO A 250 22.40 12.14 0.45
CA PRO A 250 22.15 11.26 1.59
C PRO A 250 21.16 11.82 2.62
N LYS A 251 20.95 13.13 2.63
CA LYS A 251 20.06 13.84 3.57
C LYS A 251 18.61 13.94 3.11
N ALA A 252 18.32 13.56 1.88
CA ALA A 252 17.02 13.77 1.27
C ALA A 252 16.58 12.58 0.41
N ILE A 253 15.27 12.46 0.21
CA ILE A 253 14.70 11.70 -0.89
C ILE A 253 14.32 12.71 -1.96
N SER A 254 14.93 12.59 -3.14
CA SER A 254 14.63 13.50 -4.25
C SER A 254 13.23 13.25 -4.82
N PRO A 255 12.63 14.19 -5.57
CA PRO A 255 11.33 13.97 -6.21
C PRO A 255 11.27 12.72 -7.10
N ALA A 256 12.39 12.37 -7.76
CA ALA A 256 12.47 11.17 -8.59
C ALA A 256 12.48 9.90 -7.73
N GLU A 257 13.31 9.86 -6.68
CA GLU A 257 13.34 8.76 -5.71
C GLU A 257 11.99 8.60 -5.01
N ALA A 258 11.32 9.70 -4.66
CA ALA A 258 9.99 9.70 -4.04
C ALA A 258 8.93 9.10 -4.97
N ARG A 259 8.97 9.43 -6.28
CA ARG A 259 8.06 8.85 -7.29
C ARG A 259 8.27 7.33 -7.42
N ASP A 260 9.51 6.89 -7.53
CA ASP A 260 9.84 5.47 -7.67
C ASP A 260 9.45 4.69 -6.41
N LEU A 261 9.70 5.27 -5.23
CA LEU A 261 9.26 4.72 -3.96
C LEU A 261 7.72 4.68 -3.86
N PHE A 262 7.02 5.73 -4.32
CA PHE A 262 5.55 5.78 -4.29
C PHE A 262 4.94 4.69 -5.17
N ARG A 263 5.51 4.46 -6.35
CA ARG A 263 5.15 3.33 -7.22
C ARG A 263 5.37 1.99 -6.51
N ALA A 264 6.51 1.83 -5.84
CA ALA A 264 6.89 0.59 -5.19
C ALA A 264 6.00 0.24 -3.98
N VAL A 265 5.59 1.22 -3.18
CA VAL A 265 4.74 0.98 -1.98
C VAL A 265 3.25 0.84 -2.29
N THR A 266 2.81 1.28 -3.47
CA THR A 266 1.41 1.24 -3.87
C THR A 266 1.01 -0.17 -4.30
N PRO A 267 -0.02 -0.79 -3.69
CA PRO A 267 -0.51 -2.10 -4.09
C PRO A 267 -1.35 -1.97 -5.36
N ILE A 268 -0.68 -2.03 -6.51
CA ILE A 268 -1.31 -2.00 -7.84
C ILE A 268 -1.35 -3.44 -8.37
N PRO A 269 -2.55 -4.00 -8.66
CA PRO A 269 -2.68 -5.25 -9.40
C PRO A 269 -1.92 -5.18 -10.73
N ASP A 270 -1.35 -6.31 -11.19
CA ASP A 270 -0.45 -6.32 -12.35
C ASP A 270 -1.12 -5.81 -13.63
N ASP A 271 -2.36 -6.25 -13.91
CA ASP A 271 -3.13 -5.77 -15.07
C ASP A 271 -3.39 -4.25 -15.01
N LEU A 272 -3.68 -3.71 -13.82
CA LEU A 272 -3.85 -2.27 -13.62
C LEU A 272 -2.50 -1.53 -13.78
N ARG A 273 -1.39 -2.15 -13.39
CA ARG A 273 -0.05 -1.56 -13.49
C ARG A 273 0.30 -1.25 -14.94
N GLU A 274 -0.03 -2.13 -15.87
CA GLU A 274 0.20 -1.90 -17.31
C GLU A 274 -0.61 -0.70 -17.82
N ARG A 275 -1.88 -0.57 -17.42
CA ARG A 275 -2.72 0.59 -17.80
C ARG A 275 -2.23 1.90 -17.18
N VAL A 276 -1.82 1.87 -15.92
CA VAL A 276 -1.21 3.03 -15.24
C VAL A 276 0.07 3.46 -15.97
N ASP A 277 0.94 2.52 -16.31
CA ASP A 277 2.16 2.80 -17.08
C ASP A 277 1.83 3.37 -18.47
N PHE A 278 0.78 2.87 -19.12
CA PHE A 278 0.33 3.41 -20.41
C PHE A 278 -0.19 4.84 -20.29
N ALA A 279 -1.09 5.11 -19.34
CA ALA A 279 -1.70 6.42 -19.17
C ALA A 279 -0.70 7.49 -18.72
N THR A 280 0.26 7.11 -17.89
CA THR A 280 1.32 8.03 -17.45
C THR A 280 2.26 8.41 -18.60
N LYS A 281 2.59 7.46 -19.49
CA LYS A 281 3.46 7.70 -20.65
C LYS A 281 2.75 8.39 -21.81
N ASN A 282 1.49 8.06 -22.08
CA ASN A 282 0.80 8.45 -23.32
C ASN A 282 -0.32 9.48 -23.12
N GLU A 283 -0.93 9.57 -21.93
CA GLU A 283 -2.08 10.45 -21.66
C GLU A 283 -1.72 11.64 -20.76
N GLY A 284 -0.46 11.71 -20.30
CA GLY A 284 0.03 12.83 -19.49
C GLY A 284 -0.52 12.86 -18.06
N ILE A 285 -1.04 11.73 -17.56
CA ILE A 285 -1.48 11.64 -16.16
C ILE A 285 -0.26 11.56 -15.25
N ALA A 286 -0.18 12.45 -14.25
CA ALA A 286 0.86 12.37 -13.23
C ALA A 286 0.72 11.06 -12.42
N PRO A 287 1.75 10.19 -12.39
CA PRO A 287 1.67 8.89 -11.72
C PRO A 287 1.37 9.00 -10.23
N GLU A 288 1.91 10.02 -9.56
CA GLU A 288 1.72 10.27 -8.13
C GLU A 288 0.25 10.47 -7.77
N ARG A 289 -0.55 11.01 -8.70
CA ARG A 289 -1.99 11.18 -8.52
C ARG A 289 -2.74 9.85 -8.53
N LEU A 290 -2.32 8.93 -9.39
CA LEU A 290 -2.88 7.58 -9.45
C LEU A 290 -2.49 6.79 -8.19
N TYR A 291 -1.24 6.90 -7.76
CA TYR A 291 -0.76 6.26 -6.54
C TYR A 291 -1.47 6.82 -5.31
N PHE A 292 -1.62 8.13 -5.20
CA PHE A 292 -2.36 8.77 -4.12
C PHE A 292 -3.83 8.34 -4.10
N ALA A 293 -4.49 8.26 -5.26
CA ALA A 293 -5.87 7.81 -5.38
C ALA A 293 -6.06 6.39 -4.82
N LEU A 294 -5.15 5.48 -5.14
CA LEU A 294 -5.16 4.09 -4.66
C LEU A 294 -4.82 4.01 -3.17
N MET A 295 -3.77 4.70 -2.72
CA MET A 295 -3.29 4.62 -1.34
C MET A 295 -4.25 5.24 -0.32
N THR A 296 -4.95 6.30 -0.71
CA THR A 296 -5.99 6.92 0.13
C THR A 296 -7.33 6.18 0.07
N GLY A 297 -7.47 5.19 -0.82
CA GLY A 297 -8.75 4.55 -1.12
C GLY A 297 -9.78 5.50 -1.72
N THR A 298 -9.35 6.65 -2.24
CA THR A 298 -10.25 7.60 -2.93
C THR A 298 -10.91 6.92 -4.11
N TRP A 299 -10.14 6.15 -4.89
CA TRP A 299 -10.65 5.30 -5.94
C TRP A 299 -10.23 3.85 -5.67
N HIS A 300 -11.19 2.93 -5.75
CA HIS A 300 -10.89 1.50 -5.65
C HIS A 300 -10.09 1.05 -6.90
N PRO A 301 -9.18 0.06 -6.82
CA PRO A 301 -8.41 -0.41 -7.98
C PRO A 301 -9.25 -0.70 -9.21
N LEU A 302 -10.38 -1.41 -9.06
CA LEU A 302 -11.33 -1.68 -10.15
C LEU A 302 -11.94 -0.39 -10.72
N GLU A 303 -12.30 0.59 -9.88
CA GLU A 303 -12.85 1.87 -10.37
C GLU A 303 -11.82 2.59 -11.23
N LEU A 304 -10.55 2.61 -10.80
CA LEU A 304 -9.47 3.25 -11.53
C LEU A 304 -9.16 2.53 -12.84
N ASP A 305 -9.09 1.20 -12.81
CA ASP A 305 -8.93 0.35 -13.99
C ASP A 305 -10.04 0.62 -15.01
N PHE A 306 -11.29 0.70 -14.55
CA PHE A 306 -12.45 0.99 -15.40
C PHE A 306 -12.33 2.35 -16.06
N MET A 307 -12.00 3.39 -15.30
CA MET A 307 -11.81 4.73 -15.86
C MET A 307 -10.69 4.74 -16.91
N LEU A 308 -9.52 4.18 -16.59
CA LEU A 308 -8.39 4.11 -17.52
C LEU A 308 -8.70 3.30 -18.78
N ALA A 309 -9.56 2.30 -18.69
CA ALA A 309 -9.94 1.47 -19.83
C ALA A 309 -11.00 2.12 -20.72
N THR A 310 -11.97 2.86 -20.15
CA THR A 310 -13.20 3.23 -20.87
C THR A 310 -13.34 4.72 -21.16
N THR A 311 -12.41 5.57 -20.73
CA THR A 311 -12.48 7.01 -21.02
C THR A 311 -11.13 7.71 -21.11
N ASP A 312 -11.04 8.68 -22.02
CA ASP A 312 -9.94 9.65 -22.14
C ASP A 312 -9.99 10.76 -21.07
N ARG A 313 -11.04 10.80 -20.22
CA ARG A 313 -11.22 11.83 -19.20
C ARG A 313 -10.63 11.47 -17.84
N THR A 314 -9.96 10.33 -17.71
CA THR A 314 -9.42 9.86 -16.42
C THR A 314 -8.54 10.92 -15.77
N ALA A 315 -7.69 11.60 -16.55
CA ALA A 315 -6.84 12.70 -16.10
C ALA A 315 -7.63 13.80 -15.35
N SER A 316 -8.79 14.20 -15.89
CA SER A 316 -9.70 15.18 -15.29
C SER A 316 -10.37 14.61 -14.04
N ILE A 317 -10.87 13.37 -14.11
CA ILE A 317 -11.57 12.73 -12.98
C ILE A 317 -10.66 12.63 -11.76
N VAL A 318 -9.44 12.10 -11.93
CA VAL A 318 -8.48 11.99 -10.81
C VAL A 318 -7.93 13.36 -10.37
N ALA A 319 -8.14 14.43 -11.16
CA ALA A 319 -7.87 15.82 -10.76
C ALA A 319 -9.03 16.47 -9.97
N GLY A 320 -10.13 15.75 -9.76
CA GLY A 320 -11.34 16.26 -9.11
C GLY A 320 -12.46 16.70 -10.04
N GLY A 321 -12.38 16.28 -11.31
CA GLY A 321 -13.44 16.35 -12.29
C GLY A 321 -13.66 17.73 -12.91
N ALA A 322 -14.47 17.75 -13.96
CA ALA A 322 -14.84 18.94 -14.69
C ALA A 322 -15.59 19.96 -13.81
N MET A 323 -15.33 21.24 -14.10
CA MET A 323 -16.01 22.36 -13.48
C MET A 323 -17.52 22.31 -13.76
N TRP A 324 -18.35 22.79 -12.83
CA TRP A 324 -19.81 22.71 -12.94
C TRP A 324 -20.40 23.46 -14.15
N GLN A 325 -19.65 24.41 -14.70
CA GLN A 325 -20.01 25.15 -15.90
C GLN A 325 -19.94 24.29 -17.17
N ASP A 326 -19.04 23.31 -17.22
CA ASP A 326 -18.94 22.36 -18.33
C ASP A 326 -19.84 21.15 -18.08
N ARG A 327 -21.14 21.36 -18.28
CA ARG A 327 -22.17 20.33 -18.03
C ARG A 327 -21.95 19.06 -18.86
N PRO A 328 -21.63 19.12 -20.17
CA PRO A 328 -21.38 17.91 -20.96
C PRO A 328 -20.21 17.10 -20.43
N ALA A 329 -19.08 17.75 -20.13
CA ALA A 329 -17.91 17.08 -19.55
C ALA A 329 -18.24 16.40 -18.22
N ARG A 330 -18.88 17.14 -17.31
CA ARG A 330 -19.26 16.62 -15.98
C ARG A 330 -20.22 15.45 -16.08
N GLN A 331 -21.17 15.48 -17.01
CA GLN A 331 -22.09 14.38 -17.22
C GLN A 331 -21.38 13.12 -17.74
N SER A 332 -20.49 13.28 -18.72
CA SER A 332 -19.67 12.18 -19.25
C SER A 332 -18.80 11.55 -18.16
N GLU A 333 -18.14 12.36 -17.34
CA GLU A 333 -17.29 11.88 -16.24
C GLU A 333 -18.12 11.16 -15.17
N ALA A 334 -19.28 11.71 -14.79
CA ALA A 334 -20.17 11.08 -13.82
C ALA A 334 -20.70 9.72 -14.31
N GLU A 335 -21.04 9.57 -15.59
CA GLU A 335 -21.50 8.29 -16.14
C GLU A 335 -20.45 7.19 -16.01
N VAL A 336 -19.19 7.48 -16.34
CA VAL A 336 -18.07 6.52 -16.18
C VAL A 336 -17.83 6.21 -14.70
N CYS A 337 -17.81 7.23 -13.85
CA CYS A 337 -17.58 7.05 -12.40
C CYS A 337 -18.67 6.21 -11.75
N ARG A 338 -19.94 6.40 -12.13
CA ARG A 338 -21.08 5.60 -11.64
C ARG A 338 -20.94 4.15 -12.08
N ALA A 339 -20.57 3.92 -13.34
CA ALA A 339 -20.39 2.58 -13.87
C ALA A 339 -19.27 1.82 -13.14
N GLY A 340 -18.10 2.46 -12.97
CA GLY A 340 -16.99 1.91 -12.20
C GLY A 340 -17.34 1.65 -10.73
N LEU A 341 -18.04 2.59 -10.08
CA LEU A 341 -18.47 2.46 -8.69
C LEU A 341 -19.44 1.29 -8.49
N MET A 342 -20.45 1.14 -9.36
CA MET A 342 -21.37 0.00 -9.30
C MET A 342 -20.64 -1.34 -9.49
N ALA A 343 -19.71 -1.42 -10.45
CA ALA A 343 -18.92 -2.63 -10.67
C ALA A 343 -18.00 -2.95 -9.47
N SER A 344 -17.41 -1.93 -8.85
CA SER A 344 -16.59 -2.04 -7.63
C SER A 344 -17.40 -2.53 -6.42
N MET A 345 -18.62 -2.02 -6.26
CA MET A 345 -19.55 -2.50 -5.22
C MET A 345 -19.93 -3.97 -5.43
N LEU A 346 -20.18 -4.36 -6.69
CA LEU A 346 -20.48 -5.75 -7.05
C LEU A 346 -19.28 -6.65 -6.76
N PHE A 347 -18.09 -6.25 -7.19
CA PHE A 347 -16.83 -6.95 -6.91
C PHE A 347 -16.63 -7.16 -5.42
N SER A 348 -16.82 -6.11 -4.62
CA SER A 348 -16.70 -6.18 -3.16
C SER A 348 -17.70 -7.16 -2.54
N ARG A 349 -18.90 -7.29 -3.10
CA ARG A 349 -19.89 -8.27 -2.64
C ARG A 349 -19.54 -9.68 -3.04
N LEU A 350 -19.12 -9.89 -4.29
CA LEU A 350 -18.72 -11.20 -4.77
C LEU A 350 -17.49 -11.71 -4.00
N ASN A 351 -16.52 -10.84 -3.73
CA ASN A 351 -15.23 -11.24 -3.17
C ASN A 351 -15.27 -11.46 -1.65
N ASN A 352 -16.32 -11.01 -0.96
CA ASN A 352 -16.49 -11.20 0.48
C ASN A 352 -17.26 -12.50 0.79
N ARG A 353 -16.75 -13.33 1.71
CA ARG A 353 -17.39 -14.58 2.14
C ARG A 353 -18.52 -14.43 3.19
N ASP A 354 -19.14 -13.26 3.33
CA ASP A 354 -20.19 -13.06 4.35
C ASP A 354 -21.61 -13.38 3.81
N PRO A 355 -22.24 -14.50 4.20
CA PRO A 355 -23.61 -14.85 3.81
C PRO A 355 -24.69 -14.05 4.57
N ALA A 356 -24.35 -13.27 5.60
CA ALA A 356 -25.34 -12.53 6.42
C ALA A 356 -25.76 -11.16 5.82
N GLY A 357 -25.27 -10.82 4.63
CA GLY A 357 -25.47 -9.54 3.96
C GLY A 357 -26.84 -9.28 3.33
N ASP A 358 -27.80 -10.22 3.42
CA ASP A 358 -29.17 -10.06 2.89
C ASP A 358 -29.94 -8.88 3.55
N ALA A 359 -29.47 -8.38 4.70
CA ALA A 359 -30.10 -7.28 5.44
C ALA A 359 -29.40 -5.91 5.28
N GLY A 360 -28.77 -5.64 4.12
CA GLY A 360 -28.38 -4.28 3.73
C GLY A 360 -27.11 -3.70 4.39
N GLY A 361 -26.39 -4.49 5.19
CA GLY A 361 -25.06 -4.14 5.70
C GLY A 361 -23.95 -4.85 4.91
N VAL A 362 -22.86 -4.15 4.57
CA VAL A 362 -21.61 -4.79 4.17
C VAL A 362 -20.74 -4.85 5.42
N ARG A 363 -20.48 -6.05 5.98
CA ARG A 363 -19.30 -6.24 6.84
C ARG A 363 -18.18 -6.71 5.92
N VAL A 364 -17.20 -5.85 5.67
CA VAL A 364 -15.97 -6.24 4.99
C VAL A 364 -15.03 -6.79 6.05
N LEU A 365 -14.79 -8.10 6.02
CA LEU A 365 -13.72 -8.72 6.78
C LEU A 365 -12.51 -8.84 5.85
N GLU A 366 -11.46 -8.04 6.09
CA GLU A 366 -10.31 -7.94 5.18
C GLU A 366 -9.60 -9.30 4.95
N ASP A 367 -9.67 -10.21 5.93
CA ASP A 367 -9.01 -11.52 5.92
C ASP A 367 -9.80 -12.64 5.21
N ASN A 368 -11.02 -12.40 4.71
CA ASN A 368 -11.90 -13.46 4.21
C ASN A 368 -12.35 -13.24 2.75
N ARG A 369 -11.37 -13.04 1.87
CA ARG A 369 -11.57 -12.83 0.42
C ARG A 369 -11.63 -14.16 -0.35
N GLN A 370 -12.45 -14.20 -1.40
CA GLN A 370 -12.58 -15.40 -2.27
C GLN A 370 -11.47 -15.49 -3.32
N GLY A 371 -10.79 -14.38 -3.64
CA GLY A 371 -9.77 -14.34 -4.68
C GLY A 371 -10.35 -14.14 -6.08
N ILE A 372 -11.43 -13.35 -6.18
CA ILE A 372 -12.07 -13.03 -7.46
C ILE A 372 -11.15 -12.14 -8.29
N GLU A 373 -11.05 -12.49 -9.57
CA GLU A 373 -10.35 -11.72 -10.58
C GLU A 373 -11.36 -10.90 -11.39
N TRP A 374 -10.93 -9.74 -11.89
CA TRP A 374 -11.72 -8.93 -12.80
C TRP A 374 -10.93 -8.61 -14.07
N HIS A 375 -11.64 -8.47 -15.18
CA HIS A 375 -11.09 -8.02 -16.46
C HIS A 375 -12.02 -6.99 -17.09
N ILE A 376 -11.46 -5.96 -17.71
CA ILE A 376 -12.23 -4.86 -18.30
C ILE A 376 -12.07 -4.87 -19.80
N ASP A 377 -13.18 -5.05 -20.50
CA ASP A 377 -13.26 -4.90 -21.95
C ASP A 377 -13.53 -3.42 -22.29
N PRO A 378 -12.54 -2.70 -22.86
CA PRO A 378 -12.66 -1.28 -23.17
C PRO A 378 -13.69 -1.01 -24.27
N ASP A 379 -13.86 -1.90 -25.24
CA ASP A 379 -14.71 -1.68 -26.40
C ASP A 379 -16.20 -1.72 -26.02
N SER A 380 -16.55 -2.62 -25.11
CA SER A 380 -17.91 -2.77 -24.61
C SER A 380 -18.15 -2.07 -23.27
N ALA A 381 -17.11 -1.48 -22.66
CA ALA A 381 -17.13 -0.95 -21.29
C ALA A 381 -17.82 -1.92 -20.32
N SER A 382 -17.44 -3.19 -20.39
CA SER A 382 -17.96 -4.27 -19.56
C SER A 382 -16.88 -4.80 -18.62
N VAL A 383 -17.31 -5.41 -17.52
CA VAL A 383 -16.41 -5.99 -16.51
C VAL A 383 -16.74 -7.47 -16.40
N GLU A 384 -15.74 -8.31 -16.62
CA GLU A 384 -15.84 -9.73 -16.40
C GLU A 384 -15.28 -10.08 -15.02
N PHE A 385 -16.03 -10.86 -14.24
CA PHE A 385 -15.58 -11.45 -12.99
C PHE A 385 -15.35 -12.94 -13.18
N ALA A 386 -14.19 -13.42 -12.75
CA ALA A 386 -13.77 -14.82 -12.81
C ALA A 386 -13.48 -15.39 -11.41
N ASN A 387 -13.32 -16.71 -11.34
CA ASN A 387 -13.12 -17.46 -10.09
C ASN A 387 -14.26 -17.30 -9.07
N LEU A 388 -15.50 -17.18 -9.58
CA LEU A 388 -16.70 -17.16 -8.74
C LEU A 388 -16.99 -18.55 -8.18
N ASP A 389 -17.48 -18.60 -6.93
CA ASP A 389 -17.93 -19.85 -6.32
C ASP A 389 -19.19 -20.38 -7.03
N PRO A 390 -19.12 -21.55 -7.71
CA PRO A 390 -20.26 -22.11 -8.43
C PRO A 390 -21.38 -22.63 -7.52
N SER A 391 -21.22 -22.56 -6.20
CA SER A 391 -22.26 -22.90 -5.21
C SER A 391 -22.91 -21.67 -4.58
N ALA A 392 -22.29 -20.49 -4.67
CA ALA A 392 -22.78 -19.27 -4.07
C ALA A 392 -23.74 -18.51 -5.00
N PRO A 393 -24.90 -18.04 -4.51
CA PRO A 393 -25.81 -17.25 -5.34
C PRO A 393 -25.16 -15.94 -5.79
N LEU A 394 -25.49 -15.51 -7.01
CA LEU A 394 -25.06 -14.20 -7.49
C LEU A 394 -25.81 -13.10 -6.72
N PRO A 395 -25.12 -12.05 -6.24
CA PRO A 395 -25.76 -10.96 -5.54
C PRO A 395 -26.67 -10.15 -6.48
N TRP A 396 -27.71 -9.54 -5.93
CA TRP A 396 -28.56 -8.57 -6.63
C TRP A 396 -29.36 -9.09 -7.84
N CYS A 397 -29.43 -10.42 -7.99
CA CYS A 397 -30.33 -11.08 -8.93
C CYS A 397 -30.81 -12.42 -8.34
N SER A 398 -31.85 -13.00 -8.92
CA SER A 398 -32.43 -14.28 -8.51
C SER A 398 -31.85 -15.48 -9.28
N GLN A 399 -30.74 -15.30 -9.98
CA GLN A 399 -30.16 -16.33 -10.84
C GLN A 399 -29.30 -17.34 -10.07
N ALA A 400 -29.13 -18.51 -10.69
CA ALA A 400 -28.25 -19.55 -10.18
C ALA A 400 -26.79 -19.07 -10.11
N PRO A 401 -25.95 -19.69 -9.26
CA PRO A 401 -24.51 -19.47 -9.25
C PRO A 401 -23.86 -19.60 -10.64
N ALA A 402 -22.71 -18.94 -10.82
CA ALA A 402 -21.90 -19.02 -12.04
C ALA A 402 -20.41 -19.00 -11.66
N GLN A 403 -19.54 -19.53 -12.52
CA GLN A 403 -18.08 -19.44 -12.36
C GLN A 403 -17.49 -18.16 -12.98
N ARG A 404 -18.18 -17.60 -13.96
CA ARG A 404 -17.86 -16.34 -14.64
C ARG A 404 -19.13 -15.50 -14.77
N LEU A 405 -18.97 -14.18 -14.75
CA LEU A 405 -20.06 -13.22 -14.88
C LEU A 405 -19.54 -11.99 -15.62
N ARG A 406 -20.06 -11.69 -16.80
CA ARG A 406 -19.81 -10.42 -17.48
C ARG A 406 -20.93 -9.42 -17.17
N VAL A 407 -20.56 -8.25 -16.64
CA VAL A 407 -21.52 -7.18 -16.34
C VAL A 407 -21.30 -5.95 -17.21
N PHE A 408 -22.41 -5.32 -17.59
CA PHE A 408 -22.46 -4.07 -18.34
C PHE A 408 -23.02 -2.98 -17.41
N PRO A 409 -22.16 -2.28 -16.64
CA PRO A 409 -22.61 -1.26 -15.71
C PRO A 409 -23.09 -0.01 -16.46
N ARG A 410 -24.37 0.34 -16.32
CA ARG A 410 -25.01 1.45 -17.06
C ARG A 410 -26.02 2.21 -16.21
N THR A 411 -26.04 3.53 -16.37
CA THR A 411 -27.06 4.40 -15.78
C THR A 411 -28.12 4.84 -16.79
N VAL A 412 -27.76 4.80 -18.07
CA VAL A 412 -28.64 5.01 -19.22
C VAL A 412 -28.52 3.80 -20.12
N ILE A 413 -29.64 3.27 -20.60
CA ILE A 413 -29.68 2.08 -21.44
C ILE A 413 -30.08 2.49 -22.84
N THR A 414 -29.28 2.08 -23.82
CA THR A 414 -29.60 2.22 -25.25
C THR A 414 -29.86 0.86 -25.87
N ARG A 415 -30.47 0.85 -27.07
CA ARG A 415 -30.69 -0.39 -27.82
C ARG A 415 -29.38 -1.11 -28.14
N GLU A 416 -28.35 -0.37 -28.51
CA GLU A 416 -27.02 -0.89 -28.80
C GLU A 416 -26.42 -1.63 -27.59
N MET A 417 -26.62 -1.10 -26.38
CA MET A 417 -26.15 -1.77 -25.16
C MET A 417 -26.89 -3.09 -24.90
N LEU A 418 -28.19 -3.15 -25.17
CA LEU A 418 -28.96 -4.39 -25.06
C LEU A 418 -28.48 -5.44 -26.07
N ASP A 419 -28.14 -5.00 -27.29
CA ASP A 419 -27.61 -5.88 -28.33
C ASP A 419 -26.20 -6.39 -27.97
N LEU A 420 -25.36 -5.57 -27.33
CA LEU A 420 -24.07 -6.00 -26.78
C LEU A 420 -24.22 -7.06 -25.68
N VAL A 421 -25.17 -6.87 -24.75
CA VAL A 421 -25.42 -7.84 -23.67
C VAL A 421 -25.89 -9.17 -24.26
N ARG A 422 -26.75 -9.15 -25.29
CA ARG A 422 -27.18 -10.35 -26.01
C ARG A 422 -26.04 -11.03 -26.75
N ALA A 423 -25.15 -10.26 -27.38
CA ALA A 423 -24.03 -10.78 -28.15
C ALA A 423 -22.99 -11.50 -27.29
N ALA A 424 -22.83 -11.12 -26.02
CA ALA A 424 -21.97 -11.84 -25.07
C ALA A 424 -22.44 -13.29 -24.80
N GLY A 425 -23.70 -13.61 -25.11
CA GLY A 425 -24.21 -14.97 -25.10
C GLY A 425 -24.46 -15.56 -23.70
N PRO A 426 -25.10 -16.74 -23.64
CA PRO A 426 -25.45 -17.39 -22.37
C PRO A 426 -24.25 -18.00 -21.63
N ASP A 427 -23.18 -18.35 -22.35
CA ASP A 427 -21.99 -19.01 -21.79
C ASP A 427 -21.15 -18.08 -20.89
N ASP A 428 -21.10 -16.78 -21.21
CA ASP A 428 -20.41 -15.76 -20.40
C ASP A 428 -21.29 -15.20 -19.26
N ARG A 429 -22.53 -15.70 -19.13
CA ARG A 429 -23.52 -15.25 -18.12
C ARG A 429 -23.58 -13.72 -18.05
N ALA A 430 -23.95 -13.09 -19.16
CA ALA A 430 -23.98 -11.63 -19.28
C ALA A 430 -25.14 -10.98 -18.50
N ALA A 431 -24.88 -9.87 -17.82
CA ALA A 431 -25.88 -9.11 -17.06
C ALA A 431 -25.74 -7.59 -17.24
N LEU A 432 -26.87 -6.89 -17.27
CA LEU A 432 -26.93 -5.43 -17.20
C LEU A 432 -26.96 -4.99 -15.74
N LEU A 433 -25.98 -4.19 -15.31
CA LEU A 433 -25.88 -3.69 -13.94
C LEU A 433 -26.37 -2.23 -13.88
N ILE A 434 -27.46 -1.99 -13.15
CA ILE A 434 -28.14 -0.69 -13.10
C ILE A 434 -28.39 -0.19 -11.67
N PRO A 435 -28.59 1.12 -11.44
CA PRO A 435 -28.97 1.67 -10.13
C PRO A 435 -30.32 1.12 -9.63
N LEU A 436 -30.52 1.13 -8.31
CA LEU A 436 -31.72 0.58 -7.66
C LEU A 436 -33.01 1.20 -8.19
N ASP A 437 -33.00 2.53 -8.38
CA ASP A 437 -34.16 3.34 -8.75
C ASP A 437 -34.32 3.52 -10.27
N SER A 438 -33.55 2.79 -11.07
CA SER A 438 -33.72 2.76 -12.52
C SER A 438 -35.10 2.22 -12.89
N ARG A 439 -35.89 3.06 -13.57
CA ARG A 439 -37.24 2.73 -14.08
C ARG A 439 -37.22 2.20 -15.51
N ILE A 440 -36.04 1.89 -16.03
CA ILE A 440 -35.90 1.49 -17.43
C ILE A 440 -36.51 0.08 -17.59
N GLU A 441 -37.41 -0.05 -18.57
CA GLU A 441 -37.92 -1.34 -18.99
C GLU A 441 -36.83 -2.09 -19.76
N VAL A 442 -36.39 -3.22 -19.19
CA VAL A 442 -35.41 -4.11 -19.81
C VAL A 442 -36.15 -5.36 -20.28
N PRO A 443 -35.93 -5.82 -21.52
CA PRO A 443 -36.51 -7.06 -22.02
C PRO A 443 -36.24 -8.26 -21.10
N ASP A 444 -37.22 -9.16 -20.96
CA ASP A 444 -37.14 -10.33 -20.05
C ASP A 444 -36.01 -11.32 -20.40
N ASP A 445 -35.48 -11.26 -21.63
CA ASP A 445 -34.36 -12.07 -22.09
C ASP A 445 -33.00 -11.59 -21.59
N ILE A 446 -32.94 -10.41 -20.95
CA ILE A 446 -31.70 -9.82 -20.44
C ILE A 446 -31.67 -9.90 -18.92
N LEU A 447 -30.61 -10.51 -18.40
CA LEU A 447 -30.37 -10.54 -16.96
C LEU A 447 -30.06 -9.14 -16.45
N VAL A 448 -30.81 -8.69 -15.43
CA VAL A 448 -30.61 -7.41 -14.77
C VAL A 448 -30.16 -7.61 -13.33
N MET A 449 -29.06 -6.97 -12.96
CA MET A 449 -28.59 -6.83 -11.59
C MET A 449 -28.84 -5.40 -11.13
N ARG A 450 -29.50 -5.24 -9.98
CA ARG A 450 -29.81 -3.91 -9.42
C ARG A 450 -28.87 -3.60 -8.26
N CYS A 451 -27.95 -2.67 -8.49
CA CYS A 451 -27.13 -2.10 -7.44
C CYS A 451 -28.03 -1.60 -6.29
N PRO A 452 -27.69 -1.83 -5.01
CA PRO A 452 -28.50 -1.40 -3.88
C PRO A 452 -28.58 0.12 -3.71
N ASP A 453 -27.65 0.85 -4.32
CA ASP A 453 -27.60 2.30 -4.24
C ASP A 453 -28.44 2.96 -5.35
N ARG A 454 -29.12 4.05 -4.98
CA ARG A 454 -29.84 4.89 -5.95
C ARG A 454 -28.87 5.78 -6.70
N LEU A 455 -29.29 6.30 -7.86
CA LEU A 455 -28.45 7.20 -8.65
C LEU A 455 -27.92 8.40 -7.84
N ALA A 456 -28.75 8.97 -6.96
CA ALA A 456 -28.36 10.09 -6.11
C ALA A 456 -27.31 9.72 -5.05
N ASP A 457 -27.32 8.47 -4.55
CA ASP A 457 -26.35 7.98 -3.58
C ASP A 457 -24.99 7.78 -4.25
N LEU A 458 -24.99 7.22 -5.47
CA LEU A 458 -23.79 7.10 -6.32
C LEU A 458 -23.18 8.49 -6.60
N ASP A 459 -23.99 9.47 -6.98
CA ASP A 459 -23.53 10.84 -7.23
C ASP A 459 -22.90 11.49 -6.01
N LYS A 460 -23.49 11.29 -4.83
CA LYS A 460 -22.95 11.80 -3.57
C LYS A 460 -21.59 11.17 -3.24
N ALA A 461 -21.44 9.85 -3.46
CA ALA A 461 -20.17 9.16 -3.27
C ALA A 461 -19.10 9.68 -4.24
N ILE A 462 -19.46 9.86 -5.52
CA ILE A 462 -18.55 10.39 -6.55
C ILE A 462 -18.12 11.81 -6.22
N GLU A 463 -19.03 12.72 -5.84
CA GLU A 463 -18.66 14.10 -5.51
C GLU A 463 -17.69 14.15 -4.31
N ALA A 464 -17.86 13.26 -3.33
CA ALA A 464 -16.91 13.16 -2.22
C ALA A 464 -15.52 12.71 -2.69
N LYS A 465 -15.44 11.73 -3.59
CA LYS A 465 -14.18 11.27 -4.20
C LYS A 465 -13.51 12.36 -5.04
N LEU A 466 -14.29 13.08 -5.86
CA LEU A 466 -13.82 14.20 -6.65
C LEU A 466 -13.29 15.34 -5.75
N LEU A 467 -14.00 15.66 -4.67
CA LEU A 467 -13.57 16.69 -3.72
C LEU A 467 -12.24 16.32 -3.05
N THR A 468 -12.07 15.06 -2.63
CA THR A 468 -10.80 14.56 -2.09
C THR A 468 -9.67 14.66 -3.13
N SER A 469 -9.97 14.35 -4.38
CA SER A 469 -9.02 14.43 -5.51
C SER A 469 -8.60 15.87 -5.84
N ARG A 470 -9.42 16.89 -5.53
CA ARG A 470 -9.04 18.32 -5.71
C ARG A 470 -7.99 18.80 -4.69
N ILE A 471 -7.86 18.10 -3.55
CA ILE A 471 -6.99 18.55 -2.45
C ILE A 471 -5.51 18.32 -2.79
N SER A 472 -5.19 17.37 -3.68
CA SER A 472 -3.86 17.27 -4.27
C SER A 472 -3.69 18.37 -5.32
N ARG A 473 -3.05 19.48 -4.93
CA ARG A 473 -2.64 20.49 -5.91
C ARG A 473 -1.59 19.87 -6.82
N GLY A 474 -1.89 19.86 -8.12
CA GLY A 474 -0.90 19.69 -9.18
C GLY A 474 -0.35 21.04 -9.62
#